data_AF-A0A1F6PGW9-F1
#
_entry.id   AF-A0A1F6PGW9-F1
#
_cell.length_a   1.000
_cell.length_b   1.000
_cell.length_c   1.000
_cell.angle_alpha   90.00
_cell.angle_beta   90.00
_cell.angle_gamma   90.00
#
_symmetry.space_group_name_H-M   'P 1'
#
loop_
_entity.id
_entity.type
_entity.pdbx_description
1 polymer ?
#
loop_
_entity_poly.entity_id
_entity_poly.type
_entity_poly.pdbx_seq_one_letter_code
_entity_poly.pdbx_strand_id
1 'polypeptide(L)'
;MADNFWDKVRERAYFKYRARKSMHIADDAMEDWDQAFREQVIEERINEEAYFHYLNGYPDPDANWREAYMEINARIGFLAFHQHINNMNKSPMENWVDAQKIYVNNF
;
A
#
# COMPACT_ATOMS: atom_id res chain seq x y z
N MET A 1 -19.31 -3.55 13.78
CA MET A 1 -18.21 -2.83 14.46
C MET A 1 -17.33 -2.30 13.36
N ALA A 2 -16.91 -1.03 13.39
CA ALA A 2 -15.89 -0.58 12.44
C ALA A 2 -14.61 -1.33 12.78
N ASP A 3 -14.08 -2.14 11.87
CA ASP A 3 -12.84 -2.87 12.10
C ASP A 3 -11.72 -1.86 12.36
N ASN A 4 -11.11 -1.94 13.55
CA ASN A 4 -9.97 -1.11 13.91
C ASN A 4 -8.85 -1.38 12.91
N PHE A 5 -8.10 -0.35 12.52
CA PHE A 5 -6.92 -0.43 11.66
C PHE A 5 -6.05 -1.67 11.96
N TRP A 6 -5.77 -1.95 13.23
CA TRP A 6 -4.94 -3.09 13.64
C TRP A 6 -5.57 -4.47 13.41
N ASP A 7 -6.89 -4.57 13.41
CA ASP A 7 -7.57 -5.82 13.08
C ASP A 7 -7.46 -6.11 11.59
N LYS A 8 -7.60 -5.08 10.74
CA LYS A 8 -7.37 -5.20 9.29
C LYS A 8 -5.91 -5.56 8.96
N VAL A 9 -4.93 -4.94 9.63
CA VAL A 9 -3.51 -5.30 9.48
C VAL A 9 -3.28 -6.76 9.86
N ARG A 10 -3.82 -7.20 11.00
CA ARG A 10 -3.66 -8.58 11.48
C ARG A 10 -4.27 -9.58 10.51
N GLU A 11 -5.47 -9.30 9.99
CA GLU A 11 -6.14 -10.16 9.00
C GLU A 11 -5.31 -10.26 7.71
N ARG A 12 -4.85 -9.13 7.16
CA ARG A 12 -3.97 -9.12 5.98
C ARG A 12 -2.68 -9.91 6.21
N ALA A 13 -2.02 -9.71 7.35
CA ALA A 13 -0.79 -10.43 7.71
C ALA A 13 -1.05 -11.95 7.79
N TYR A 14 -2.18 -12.35 8.36
CA TYR A 14 -2.59 -13.76 8.43
C TYR A 14 -2.76 -14.37 7.03
N PHE A 15 -3.41 -13.67 6.10
CA PHE A 15 -3.56 -14.17 4.73
C PHE A 15 -2.22 -14.29 4.00
N LYS A 16 -1.30 -13.34 4.20
CA LYS A 16 0.06 -13.42 3.64
C LYS A 16 0.83 -14.63 4.18
N TYR A 17 0.79 -14.84 5.49
CA TYR A 17 1.36 -16.03 6.13
C TYR A 17 0.78 -17.32 5.55
N ARG A 18 -0.55 -17.42 5.41
CA ARG A 18 -1.23 -18.59 4.83
C ARG A 18 -0.79 -18.84 3.39
N ALA A 19 -0.73 -17.80 2.57
CA ALA A 19 -0.27 -17.90 1.17
C ALA A 19 1.17 -18.41 1.12
N ARG A 20 2.06 -17.84 1.92
CA ARG A 20 3.46 -18.25 2.00
C ARG A 20 3.63 -19.72 2.41
N LYS A 21 2.89 -20.16 3.44
CA LYS A 21 2.88 -21.57 3.87
C LYS A 21 2.44 -22.52 2.77
N SER A 22 1.45 -22.12 1.95
CA SER A 22 1.00 -22.93 0.82
C SER A 22 2.06 -23.07 -0.29
N MET A 23 3.02 -22.14 -0.35
CA MET A 23 4.13 -22.14 -1.32
C MET A 23 5.41 -22.78 -0.77
N HIS A 24 5.40 -23.34 0.45
CA HIS A 24 6.57 -23.90 1.13
C HIS A 24 7.76 -22.92 1.26
N ILE A 25 7.48 -21.63 1.32
CA ILE A 25 8.49 -20.58 1.54
C ILE A 25 8.79 -20.49 3.06
N ALA A 26 10.04 -20.15 3.40
CA ALA A 26 10.50 -20.01 4.79
C ALA A 26 9.68 -18.98 5.57
N ASP A 27 9.59 -19.17 6.89
CA ASP A 27 8.82 -18.28 7.76
C ASP A 27 9.48 -16.91 7.91
N ASP A 28 8.70 -15.87 7.67
CA ASP A 28 9.07 -14.48 7.90
C ASP A 28 7.86 -13.66 8.36
N ALA A 29 7.36 -13.97 9.55
CA ALA A 29 6.16 -13.34 10.09
C ALA A 29 6.30 -11.81 10.24
N MET A 30 7.53 -11.32 10.38
CA MET A 30 7.81 -9.88 10.45
C MET A 30 7.56 -9.23 9.08
N GLU A 31 8.10 -9.78 8.00
CA GLU A 31 7.84 -9.20 6.66
C GLU A 31 6.36 -9.31 6.28
N ASP A 32 5.66 -10.38 6.66
CA ASP A 32 4.20 -10.48 6.45
C ASP A 32 3.45 -9.33 7.16
N TRP A 33 3.86 -9.03 8.40
CA TRP A 33 3.28 -7.95 9.20
C TRP A 33 3.60 -6.58 8.61
N ASP A 34 4.87 -6.33 8.29
CA ASP A 34 5.33 -5.05 7.75
C ASP A 34 4.70 -4.76 6.38
N GLN A 35 4.57 -5.78 5.53
CA GLN A 35 3.87 -5.64 4.26
C GLN A 35 2.38 -5.36 4.46
N ALA A 36 1.71 -6.10 5.36
CA ALA A 36 0.30 -5.89 5.66
C ALA A 36 0.02 -4.49 6.24
N PHE A 37 0.91 -4.01 7.11
CA PHE A 37 0.86 -2.65 7.65
C PHE A 37 0.94 -1.61 6.53
N ARG A 38 1.96 -1.69 5.66
CA ARG A 38 2.11 -0.75 4.54
C ARG A 38 0.89 -0.73 3.62
N GLU A 39 0.40 -1.91 3.25
CA GLU A 39 -0.79 -2.04 2.39
C GLU A 39 -2.04 -1.45 3.07
N GLN A 40 -2.22 -1.65 4.37
CA GLN A 40 -3.36 -1.07 5.09
C GLN A 40 -3.26 0.45 5.20
N VAL A 41 -2.07 1.02 5.44
CA VAL A 41 -1.90 2.48 5.44
C VAL A 41 -2.23 3.06 4.06
N ILE A 42 -1.71 2.45 2.99
CA ILE A 42 -2.00 2.89 1.61
C ILE A 42 -3.51 2.82 1.32
N GLU A 43 -4.19 1.75 1.76
CA GLU A 43 -5.64 1.62 1.61
C GLU A 43 -6.41 2.75 2.33
N GLU A 44 -6.05 3.07 3.57
CA GLU A 44 -6.69 4.17 4.31
C GLU A 44 -6.45 5.51 3.60
N ARG A 45 -5.25 5.75 3.04
CA ARG A 45 -4.97 6.95 2.23
C ARG A 45 -5.81 7.03 0.96
N ILE A 46 -6.04 5.90 0.29
CA ILE A 46 -6.92 5.84 -0.89
C ILE A 46 -8.35 6.19 -0.48
N ASN A 47 -8.84 5.67 0.65
CA ASN A 47 -10.17 5.98 1.14
C ASN A 47 -10.33 7.45 1.55
N GLU A 48 -9.31 8.04 2.17
CA GLU A 48 -9.25 9.47 2.51
C GLU A 48 -9.31 10.33 1.23
N GLU A 49 -8.48 10.06 0.23
CA GLU A 49 -8.46 10.79 -1.05
C GLU A 49 -9.77 10.62 -1.83
N ALA A 50 -10.35 9.42 -1.84
CA ALA A 50 -11.65 9.17 -2.46
C ALA A 50 -12.76 9.98 -1.80
N TYR A 51 -12.71 10.13 -0.47
CA TYR A 51 -13.65 10.98 0.26
C TYR A 51 -13.46 12.46 -0.07
N PHE A 52 -12.21 12.92 -0.26
CA PHE A 52 -11.96 14.28 -0.73
C PHE A 52 -12.54 14.52 -2.13
N HIS A 53 -12.41 13.59 -3.07
CA HIS A 53 -13.04 13.69 -4.40
C HIS A 53 -14.56 13.79 -4.31
N TYR A 54 -15.18 13.00 -3.42
CA TYR A 54 -16.60 13.07 -3.14
C TYR A 54 -17.04 14.46 -2.65
N LEU A 55 -16.30 15.04 -1.69
CA LEU A 55 -16.58 16.37 -1.17
C LEU A 55 -16.40 17.48 -2.22
N ASN A 56 -15.56 17.26 -3.23
CA ASN A 56 -15.30 18.21 -4.32
C ASN A 56 -16.28 18.09 -5.50
N GLY A 57 -17.36 17.31 -5.36
CA GLY A 57 -18.50 17.34 -6.27
C GLY A 57 -18.57 16.19 -7.28
N TYR A 58 -17.77 15.13 -7.10
CA TYR A 58 -17.91 13.89 -7.86
C TYR A 58 -18.78 12.89 -7.07
N PRO A 59 -20.04 12.65 -7.47
CA PRO A 59 -20.99 11.90 -6.64
C PRO A 59 -20.82 10.37 -6.73
N ASP A 60 -19.99 9.86 -7.64
CA ASP A 60 -19.79 8.43 -7.86
C ASP A 60 -18.65 7.90 -6.96
N PRO A 61 -18.96 7.12 -5.90
CA PRO A 61 -17.95 6.62 -4.97
C PRO A 61 -16.93 5.67 -5.63
N ASP A 62 -17.36 4.88 -6.63
CA ASP A 62 -16.48 3.91 -7.29
C ASP A 62 -15.49 4.64 -8.22
N ALA A 63 -15.95 5.69 -8.89
CA ALA A 63 -15.09 6.55 -9.69
C ALA A 63 -14.05 7.26 -8.81
N ASN A 64 -14.49 7.85 -7.69
CA ASN A 64 -13.61 8.55 -6.76
C ASN A 64 -12.54 7.64 -6.17
N TRP A 65 -12.91 6.42 -5.76
CA TRP A 65 -11.96 5.45 -5.23
C TRP A 65 -10.93 5.04 -6.29
N ARG A 66 -11.38 4.81 -7.53
CA ARG A 66 -10.49 4.45 -8.64
C ARG A 66 -9.50 5.57 -8.95
N GLU A 67 -9.95 6.81 -8.98
CA GLU A 67 -9.10 7.98 -9.21
C GLU A 67 -8.07 8.15 -8.09
N ALA A 68 -8.51 8.10 -6.83
CA ALA A 68 -7.63 8.10 -5.66
C ALA A 68 -6.58 6.97 -5.71
N TYR A 69 -6.98 5.75 -6.07
CA TYR A 69 -6.08 4.62 -6.24
C TYR A 69 -5.02 4.90 -7.30
N MET A 70 -5.40 5.47 -8.44
CA MET A 70 -4.46 5.82 -9.52
C MET A 70 -3.49 6.92 -9.08
N GLU A 71 -3.99 7.97 -8.41
CA GLU A 71 -3.16 9.07 -7.93
C GLU A 71 -2.12 8.61 -6.90
N ILE A 72 -2.53 7.83 -5.89
CA ILE A 72 -1.62 7.35 -4.86
C ILE A 72 -0.57 6.42 -5.46
N ASN A 73 -0.95 5.52 -6.37
CA ASN A 73 0.03 4.69 -7.07
C ASN A 73 0.96 5.51 -7.98
N ALA A 74 0.48 6.60 -8.58
CA ALA A 74 1.34 7.50 -9.36
C ALA A 74 2.35 8.22 -8.45
N ARG A 75 1.94 8.67 -7.26
CA ARG A 75 2.83 9.29 -6.25
C ARG A 75 3.91 8.29 -5.80
N ILE A 76 3.53 7.05 -5.48
CA ILE A 76 4.49 5.98 -5.12
C ILE A 76 5.39 5.64 -6.31
N GLY A 77 4.84 5.53 -7.52
CA GLY A 77 5.59 5.25 -8.75
C GLY A 77 6.63 6.33 -9.06
N PHE A 78 6.29 7.60 -8.83
CA PHE A 78 7.23 8.71 -8.94
C PHE A 78 8.40 8.57 -7.96
N LEU A 79 8.13 8.22 -6.70
CA LEU A 79 9.18 7.95 -5.71
C LEU A 79 10.07 6.77 -6.14
N ALA A 80 9.48 5.68 -6.63
CA ALA A 80 10.22 4.51 -7.10
C ALA A 80 11.12 4.83 -8.30
N PHE A 81 10.62 5.63 -9.24
CA PHE A 81 11.38 6.11 -10.38
C PHE A 81 12.61 6.93 -9.95
N HIS A 82 12.44 7.86 -9.00
CA HIS A 82 13.56 8.64 -8.48
C HIS A 82 14.59 7.78 -7.75
N GLN A 83 14.15 6.76 -7.01
CA GLN A 83 15.07 5.80 -6.40
C GLN A 83 15.87 5.02 -7.44
N HIS A 84 15.22 4.60 -8.53
CA HIS A 84 15.90 3.89 -9.61
C HIS A 84 16.96 4.75 -10.30
N ILE A 85 16.68 6.02 -10.57
CA ILE A 85 17.68 6.95 -11.12
C ILE A 85 18.90 7.05 -10.19
N ASN A 86 18.69 7.09 -8.87
CA ASN A 86 19.76 7.21 -7.89
C ASN A 86 20.57 5.91 -7.72
N ASN A 87 19.97 4.75 -7.99
CA ASN A 87 20.64 3.45 -7.95
C ASN A 87 20.07 2.48 -9.00
N MET A 88 20.59 2.56 -10.22
CA MET A 88 20.13 1.75 -11.35
C MET A 88 20.40 0.25 -11.19
N ASN A 89 21.33 -0.14 -10.29
CA ASN A 89 21.67 -1.55 -10.04
C ASN A 89 20.68 -2.23 -9.07
N LYS A 90 19.86 -1.46 -8.37
CA LYS A 90 18.85 -1.98 -7.45
C LYS A 90 17.62 -2.44 -8.22
N SER A 91 17.02 -3.57 -7.80
CA SER A 91 15.89 -4.13 -8.53
C SER A 91 14.67 -3.19 -8.51
N PRO A 92 13.86 -3.16 -9.58
CA PRO A 92 12.64 -2.34 -9.60
C PRO A 92 11.69 -2.66 -8.45
N MET A 93 11.61 -3.93 -8.02
CA MET A 93 10.76 -4.35 -6.92
C MET A 93 11.25 -3.78 -5.58
N GLU A 94 12.56 -3.78 -5.32
CA GLU A 94 13.09 -3.18 -4.09
C GLU A 94 12.91 -1.66 -4.09
N ASN A 95 13.05 -0.99 -5.24
CA ASN A 95 12.75 0.44 -5.36
C ASN A 95 11.26 0.73 -5.12
N TRP A 96 10.36 -0.15 -5.58
CA TRP A 96 8.94 -0.04 -5.31
C TRP A 96 8.61 -0.19 -3.81
N VAL A 97 9.16 -1.20 -3.14
CA VAL A 97 8.97 -1.41 -1.70
C VAL A 97 9.49 -0.22 -0.90
N ASP A 98 10.65 0.30 -1.25
CA ASP A 98 11.20 1.46 -0.55
C ASP A 98 10.44 2.75 -0.85
N ALA A 99 9.89 2.92 -2.06
CA ALA A 99 8.98 4.02 -2.36
C ALA A 99 7.71 3.96 -1.52
N GLN A 100 7.13 2.77 -1.32
CA GLN A 100 5.99 2.59 -0.41
C GLN A 100 6.37 2.96 1.03
N LYS A 101 7.56 2.58 1.52
CA LYS A 101 8.04 2.97 2.85
C LYS A 101 8.17 4.50 2.98
N ILE A 102 8.74 5.16 1.98
CA ILE A 102 8.84 6.63 1.96
C ILE A 102 7.46 7.26 1.97
N TYR A 103 6.53 6.74 1.17
CA TYR A 103 5.17 7.26 1.10
C TYR A 103 4.46 7.16 2.45
N VAL A 104 4.41 5.94 3.03
CA VAL A 104 3.77 5.66 4.33
C VAL A 104 4.35 6.48 5.48
N ASN A 105 5.65 6.76 5.47
CA ASN A 105 6.30 7.50 6.56
C ASN A 105 6.16 9.02 6.46
N ASN A 106 5.92 9.57 5.27
CA ASN A 106 5.92 11.01 5.04
C ASN A 106 4.56 11.61 4.69
N PHE A 107 3.58 10.78 4.32
CA PHE A 107 2.27 11.22 3.85
C PHE A 107 1.13 10.56 4.60
#